data_AF-A0A7C5E0E6-F1
#
_entry.id   AF-A0A7C5E0E6-F1
#
_cell.length_a   1.000
_cell.length_b   1.000
_cell.length_c   1.000
_cell.angle_alpha   90.00
_cell.angle_beta   90.00
_cell.angle_gamma   90.00
#
_symmetry.space_group_name_H-M   'P 1'
#
loop_
_entity.id
_entity.type
_entity.pdbx_description
1 polymer ?
#
loop_
_entity_poly.entity_id
_entity_poly.type
_entity_poly.pdbx_seq_one_letter_code
_entity_poly.pdbx_strand_id
1 'polypeptide(L)'
;MKTIPDFNAAVVRSATKITRNVINAASNLELIIRAGIGLDNIDLAAAKEKGIDVANTPKATTISVAEHTFGLMLGAVRQHGRGNLSMKEHKWEKKALKGSELYGKTLGIIGSGRIGLAVAQRAIAFGMKAIAYDIVDIKTDLDVKQVSLDELLEKADVISLHLPLTEDTRHIISDDEFSKMKQGVVIVNAARGGVVDEKALLKALNEGKVKAAAIDVYEKEPPDNFELIEHQNVIATPHIGAACAEGQRRAGLEVVKILKDRYL
;
A
#
# COMPACT_ATOMS: atom_id res chain seq x y z
N MET A 1 -10.83 -12.20 -24.76
CA MET A 1 -11.97 -11.27 -24.75
C MET A 1 -13.28 -12.06 -24.78
N LYS A 2 -14.23 -11.78 -23.87
CA LYS A 2 -15.66 -12.23 -23.86
C LYS A 2 -16.45 -11.39 -22.81
N THR A 3 -16.94 -10.17 -23.05
CA THR A 3 -17.06 -9.44 -24.32
C THR A 3 -17.21 -7.93 -24.02
N ILE A 4 -16.59 -7.06 -24.83
CA ILE A 4 -16.97 -5.65 -24.99
C ILE A 4 -17.16 -5.38 -26.49
N PRO A 5 -18.37 -5.60 -27.00
CA PRO A 5 -18.94 -4.75 -28.05
C PRO A 5 -20.28 -4.18 -27.58
N ASP A 6 -20.61 -2.98 -28.05
CA ASP A 6 -21.88 -2.25 -27.86
C ASP A 6 -22.19 -1.73 -26.44
N PHE A 7 -21.28 -1.91 -25.47
CA PHE A 7 -21.37 -1.27 -24.15
C PHE A 7 -20.67 0.10 -24.13
N ASN A 8 -21.34 1.11 -23.59
CA ASN A 8 -20.78 2.46 -23.40
C ASN A 8 -19.83 2.55 -22.19
N ALA A 9 -19.96 1.64 -21.20
CA ALA A 9 -19.15 1.67 -19.99
C ALA A 9 -18.65 0.29 -19.55
N ALA A 10 -17.44 0.25 -19.00
CA ALA A 10 -16.86 -0.93 -18.36
C ALA A 10 -16.52 -0.63 -16.89
N VAL A 11 -16.97 -1.47 -15.97
CA VAL A 11 -16.62 -1.40 -14.54
C VAL A 11 -15.73 -2.58 -14.18
N VAL A 12 -14.57 -2.29 -13.60
CA VAL A 12 -13.58 -3.32 -13.21
C VAL A 12 -13.10 -3.17 -11.77
N ARG A 13 -12.59 -4.27 -11.21
CA ARG A 13 -11.77 -4.28 -9.97
C ARG A 13 -10.34 -4.71 -10.33
N SER A 14 -9.68 -5.57 -9.55
CA SER A 14 -8.24 -5.86 -9.71
C SER A 14 -7.92 -6.99 -10.72
N ALA A 15 -8.83 -7.96 -10.84
CA ALA A 15 -8.58 -9.18 -11.63
C ALA A 15 -8.60 -8.92 -13.15
N THR A 16 -9.64 -8.24 -13.64
CA THR A 16 -9.81 -7.93 -15.07
C THR A 16 -8.75 -6.95 -15.54
N LYS A 17 -8.09 -7.23 -16.67
CA LYS A 17 -7.13 -6.31 -17.31
C LYS A 17 -7.78 -5.67 -18.54
N ILE A 18 -7.87 -4.34 -18.56
CA ILE A 18 -8.35 -3.56 -19.71
C ILE A 18 -7.13 -3.12 -20.52
N THR A 19 -6.64 -4.05 -21.35
CA THR A 19 -5.46 -3.82 -22.20
C THR A 19 -5.81 -3.06 -23.46
N ARG A 20 -4.80 -2.55 -24.19
CA ARG A 20 -4.96 -1.98 -25.55
C ARG A 20 -5.81 -2.85 -26.48
N ASN A 21 -5.62 -4.17 -26.45
CA ASN A 21 -6.40 -5.08 -27.28
C ASN A 21 -7.88 -5.12 -26.90
N VAL A 22 -8.21 -4.97 -25.60
CA VAL A 22 -9.60 -4.87 -25.13
C VAL A 22 -10.21 -3.53 -25.56
N ILE A 23 -9.47 -2.44 -25.39
CA ILE A 23 -9.89 -1.08 -25.77
C ILE A 23 -10.13 -0.97 -27.28
N ASN A 24 -9.22 -1.50 -28.10
CA ASN A 24 -9.34 -1.45 -29.55
C ASN A 24 -10.49 -2.29 -30.12
N ALA A 25 -10.92 -3.32 -29.39
CA ALA A 25 -12.03 -4.17 -29.81
C ALA A 25 -13.41 -3.58 -29.46
N ALA A 26 -13.48 -2.55 -28.62
CA ALA A 26 -14.74 -1.93 -28.22
C ALA A 26 -15.28 -0.97 -29.30
N SER A 27 -16.58 -1.09 -29.62
CA SER A 27 -17.26 -0.24 -30.62
C SER A 27 -17.73 1.11 -30.06
N ASN A 28 -18.34 1.11 -28.87
CA ASN A 28 -19.02 2.28 -28.28
C ASN A 28 -18.48 2.67 -26.89
N LEU A 29 -17.37 2.08 -26.44
CA LEU A 29 -16.90 2.29 -25.07
C LEU A 29 -16.43 3.74 -24.89
N GLU A 30 -17.07 4.46 -23.97
CA GLU A 30 -16.79 5.86 -23.65
C GLU A 30 -16.18 6.01 -22.26
N LEU A 31 -16.43 5.06 -21.35
CA LEU A 31 -16.02 5.18 -19.95
C LEU A 31 -15.51 3.85 -19.38
N ILE A 32 -14.34 3.89 -18.74
CA ILE A 32 -13.81 2.79 -17.92
C ILE A 32 -13.75 3.26 -16.47
N ILE A 33 -14.42 2.55 -15.56
CA ILE A 33 -14.40 2.87 -14.13
C ILE A 33 -13.73 1.73 -13.37
N ARG A 34 -12.70 2.05 -12.58
CA ARG A 34 -12.16 1.12 -11.59
C ARG A 34 -12.78 1.36 -10.21
N ALA A 35 -13.39 0.32 -9.66
CA ALA A 35 -13.81 0.27 -8.26
C ALA A 35 -12.59 0.05 -7.33
N GLY A 36 -11.75 1.08 -7.21
CA GLY A 36 -10.54 1.08 -6.39
C GLY A 36 -9.69 2.33 -6.66
N ILE A 37 -8.49 2.39 -6.07
CA ILE A 37 -7.62 3.57 -6.13
C ILE A 37 -6.71 3.56 -7.36
N GLY A 38 -5.71 2.68 -7.40
CA GLY A 38 -4.75 2.68 -8.53
C GLY A 38 -5.38 2.16 -9.81
N LEU A 39 -4.76 2.50 -10.94
CA LEU A 39 -5.26 2.21 -12.30
C LEU A 39 -4.40 1.16 -13.02
N ASP A 40 -3.65 0.36 -12.26
CA ASP A 40 -2.57 -0.52 -12.73
C ASP A 40 -3.01 -1.60 -13.74
N ASN A 41 -4.31 -1.86 -13.85
CA ASN A 41 -4.91 -2.86 -14.72
C ASN A 41 -5.62 -2.26 -15.95
N ILE A 42 -5.45 -0.96 -16.20
CA ILE A 42 -6.05 -0.24 -17.33
C ILE A 42 -4.92 0.39 -18.14
N ASP A 43 -4.93 0.18 -19.46
CA ASP A 43 -4.03 0.87 -20.38
C ASP A 43 -4.52 2.30 -20.61
N LEU A 44 -4.03 3.23 -19.77
CA LEU A 44 -4.43 4.64 -19.81
C LEU A 44 -4.02 5.34 -21.11
N ALA A 45 -2.92 4.91 -21.73
CA ALA A 45 -2.47 5.47 -23.01
C ALA A 45 -3.42 5.08 -24.13
N ALA A 46 -3.79 3.80 -24.23
CA ALA A 46 -4.75 3.32 -25.22
C ALA A 46 -6.14 3.94 -25.01
N ALA A 47 -6.59 4.10 -23.77
CA ALA A 47 -7.87 4.74 -23.46
C ALA A 47 -7.87 6.20 -23.94
N LYS A 48 -6.81 6.96 -23.63
CA LYS A 48 -6.65 8.35 -24.08
C LYS A 48 -6.61 8.47 -25.61
N GLU A 49 -5.85 7.62 -26.30
CA GLU A 49 -5.77 7.61 -27.78
C GLU A 49 -7.14 7.35 -28.44
N LYS A 50 -7.99 6.56 -27.80
CA LYS A 50 -9.36 6.26 -28.27
C LYS A 50 -10.42 7.24 -27.78
N GLY A 51 -10.06 8.25 -26.99
CA GLY A 51 -11.00 9.22 -26.42
C GLY A 51 -11.93 8.63 -25.36
N ILE A 52 -11.48 7.60 -24.64
CA ILE A 52 -12.24 6.92 -23.58
C ILE A 52 -11.85 7.52 -22.22
N ASP A 53 -12.85 7.99 -21.47
CA ASP A 53 -12.66 8.51 -20.13
C ASP A 53 -12.32 7.38 -19.15
N VAL A 54 -11.44 7.66 -18.19
CA VAL A 54 -11.08 6.72 -17.12
C VAL A 54 -11.33 7.36 -15.76
N ALA A 55 -12.09 6.66 -14.92
CA ALA A 55 -12.43 7.08 -13.56
C ALA A 55 -12.09 6.01 -12.53
N ASN A 56 -11.94 6.42 -11.28
CA ASN A 56 -11.66 5.54 -10.13
C ASN A 56 -12.39 6.03 -8.87
N THR A 57 -12.19 5.33 -7.74
CA THR A 57 -12.84 5.64 -6.44
C THR A 57 -11.81 5.89 -5.35
N PRO A 58 -11.01 6.98 -5.46
CA PRO A 58 -9.78 7.17 -4.69
C PRO A 58 -10.02 7.38 -3.19
N LYS A 59 -11.23 7.76 -2.78
CA LYS A 59 -11.60 7.98 -1.37
C LYS A 59 -12.18 6.73 -0.70
N ALA A 60 -12.82 5.85 -1.48
CA ALA A 60 -13.67 4.79 -0.96
C ALA A 60 -12.97 3.84 0.04
N THR A 61 -11.72 3.49 -0.21
CA THR A 61 -10.97 2.50 0.57
C THR A 61 -9.89 3.12 1.45
N THR A 62 -9.83 4.45 1.59
CA THR A 62 -8.80 5.14 2.40
C THR A 62 -8.73 4.60 3.82
N ILE A 63 -9.89 4.52 4.50
CA ILE A 63 -9.99 4.02 5.88
C ILE A 63 -9.58 2.56 5.99
N SER A 64 -10.06 1.71 5.07
CA SER A 64 -9.74 0.27 5.05
C SER A 64 -8.24 0.03 4.93
N VAL A 65 -7.56 0.74 4.01
CA VAL A 65 -6.11 0.59 3.81
C VAL A 65 -5.34 1.14 5.00
N ALA A 66 -5.78 2.27 5.59
CA ALA A 66 -5.12 2.85 6.75
C ALA A 66 -5.21 1.92 7.98
N GLU A 67 -6.37 1.29 8.21
CA GLU A 67 -6.55 0.30 9.27
C GLU A 67 -5.73 -0.95 9.04
N HIS A 68 -5.71 -1.46 7.80
CA HIS A 68 -4.86 -2.61 7.45
C HIS A 68 -3.38 -2.29 7.68
N THR A 69 -2.90 -1.14 7.22
CA THR A 69 -1.51 -0.68 7.44
C THR A 69 -1.18 -0.64 8.93
N PHE A 70 -2.07 -0.08 9.74
CA PHE A 70 -1.86 0.01 11.19
C PHE A 70 -1.88 -1.36 11.87
N GLY A 71 -2.76 -2.26 11.43
CA GLY A 71 -2.80 -3.65 11.87
C GLY A 71 -1.52 -4.41 11.52
N LEU A 72 -1.00 -4.23 10.30
CA LEU A 72 0.28 -4.77 9.84
C LEU A 72 1.45 -4.24 10.68
N MET A 73 1.47 -2.94 10.96
CA MET A 73 2.46 -2.29 11.81
C MET A 73 2.49 -2.90 13.22
N LEU A 74 1.32 -3.01 13.87
CA LEU A 74 1.19 -3.67 15.17
C LEU A 74 1.62 -5.14 15.11
N GLY A 75 1.19 -5.84 14.07
CA GLY A 75 1.58 -7.22 13.83
C GLY A 75 3.09 -7.39 13.79
N ALA A 76 3.80 -6.53 13.04
CA ALA A 76 5.24 -6.59 12.89
C ALA A 76 5.97 -6.31 14.20
N VAL A 77 5.66 -5.19 14.87
CA VAL A 77 6.36 -4.81 16.11
C VAL A 77 6.10 -5.77 17.27
N ARG A 78 4.98 -6.51 17.23
CA ARG A 78 4.60 -7.50 18.26
C ARG A 78 4.75 -8.95 17.82
N GLN A 79 5.24 -9.22 16.61
CA GLN A 79 5.44 -10.55 16.05
C GLN A 79 4.18 -11.44 16.05
N HIS A 80 3.01 -10.85 15.76
CA HIS A 80 1.73 -11.57 15.80
C HIS A 80 1.70 -12.77 14.86
N GLY A 81 2.26 -12.64 13.65
CA GLY A 81 2.31 -13.72 12.66
C GLY A 81 3.02 -14.96 13.20
N ARG A 82 4.27 -14.80 13.65
CA ARG A 82 5.07 -15.86 14.28
C ARG A 82 4.38 -16.45 15.50
N GLY A 83 3.86 -15.60 16.39
CA GLY A 83 3.17 -16.08 17.60
C GLY A 83 1.93 -16.90 17.30
N ASN A 84 1.15 -16.52 16.28
CA ASN A 84 -0.01 -17.30 15.83
C ASN A 84 0.40 -18.65 15.25
N LEU A 85 1.43 -18.70 14.40
CA LEU A 85 1.94 -19.94 13.82
C LEU A 85 2.50 -20.87 14.91
N SER A 86 3.32 -20.35 15.84
CA SER A 86 3.90 -21.15 16.92
C SER A 86 2.83 -21.78 17.81
N MET A 87 1.77 -21.04 18.15
CA MET A 87 0.67 -21.56 18.96
C MET A 87 -0.12 -22.66 18.24
N LYS A 88 -0.32 -22.54 16.92
CA LYS A 88 -0.94 -23.60 16.09
C LYS A 88 -0.06 -24.85 15.99
N GLU A 89 1.25 -24.69 16.12
CA GLU A 89 2.22 -25.79 16.24
C GLU A 89 2.38 -26.29 17.69
N HIS A 90 1.53 -25.84 18.62
CA HIS A 90 1.55 -26.20 20.04
C HIS A 90 2.86 -25.80 20.76
N LYS A 91 3.56 -24.77 20.28
CA LYS A 91 4.77 -24.20 20.87
C LYS A 91 4.46 -22.96 21.71
N TRP A 92 5.01 -22.89 22.92
CA TRP A 92 4.90 -21.73 23.82
C TRP A 92 6.17 -20.86 23.80
N GLU A 93 6.30 -20.02 22.77
CA GLU A 93 7.51 -19.21 22.51
C GLU A 93 7.62 -17.89 23.32
N LYS A 94 7.01 -17.80 24.52
CA LYS A 94 6.93 -16.56 25.32
C LYS A 94 8.27 -15.84 25.51
N LYS A 95 9.38 -16.57 25.67
CA LYS A 95 10.71 -15.99 25.88
C LYS A 95 11.35 -15.43 24.60
N ALA A 96 10.99 -15.99 23.43
CA ALA A 96 11.52 -15.59 22.13
C ALA A 96 10.75 -14.39 21.53
N LEU A 97 9.44 -14.31 21.77
CA LEU A 97 8.57 -13.26 21.22
C LEU A 97 8.65 -11.96 22.04
N LYS A 98 9.75 -11.22 21.88
CA LYS A 98 9.95 -9.89 22.48
C LYS A 98 9.60 -8.79 21.49
N GLY A 99 8.40 -8.22 21.64
CA GLY A 99 7.92 -7.10 20.84
C GLY A 99 8.48 -5.74 21.25
N SER A 100 8.01 -4.69 20.58
CA SER A 100 8.24 -3.29 20.96
C SER A 100 6.92 -2.53 21.03
N GLU A 101 6.88 -1.48 21.85
CA GLU A 101 5.76 -0.55 21.91
C GLU A 101 5.91 0.53 20.82
N LEU A 102 4.77 0.91 20.22
CA LEU A 102 4.69 2.06 19.32
C LEU A 102 4.69 3.39 20.09
N TYR A 103 4.21 3.40 21.34
CA TYR A 103 4.12 4.61 22.15
C TYR A 103 5.48 5.34 22.24
N GLY A 104 5.47 6.64 21.96
CA GLY A 104 6.66 7.51 21.95
C GLY A 104 7.61 7.31 20.76
N LYS A 105 7.37 6.32 19.88
CA LYS A 105 8.17 6.10 18.65
C LYS A 105 7.81 7.11 17.57
N THR A 106 8.71 7.28 16.62
CA THR A 106 8.53 8.13 15.45
C THR A 106 8.09 7.28 14.26
N LEU A 107 6.91 7.56 13.70
CA LEU A 107 6.46 7.06 12.42
C LEU A 107 6.91 8.04 11.32
N GLY A 108 7.71 7.53 10.38
CA GLY A 108 8.02 8.18 9.11
C GLY A 108 7.03 7.73 8.04
N ILE A 109 6.37 8.69 7.39
CA ILE A 109 5.36 8.45 6.36
C ILE A 109 5.92 8.93 5.02
N ILE A 110 6.10 8.01 4.07
CA ILE A 110 6.53 8.37 2.71
C ILE A 110 5.29 8.37 1.82
N GLY A 111 4.85 9.55 1.42
CA GLY A 111 3.57 9.80 0.75
C GLY A 111 2.47 10.22 1.74
N SER A 112 2.11 11.49 1.69
CA SER A 112 1.20 12.15 2.64
C SER A 112 -0.16 12.47 2.02
N GLY A 113 -0.59 11.63 1.09
CA GLY A 113 -1.94 11.66 0.54
C GLY A 113 -2.99 11.18 1.55
N ARG A 114 -4.18 10.84 1.04
CA ARG A 114 -5.34 10.43 1.86
C ARG A 114 -5.03 9.28 2.82
N ILE A 115 -4.31 8.27 2.35
CA ILE A 115 -3.98 7.08 3.15
C ILE A 115 -2.90 7.42 4.18
N GLY A 116 -1.81 8.08 3.76
CA GLY A 116 -0.73 8.48 4.67
C GLY A 116 -1.23 9.32 5.84
N LEU A 117 -2.08 10.33 5.58
CA LEU A 117 -2.68 11.14 6.64
C LEU A 117 -3.66 10.34 7.53
N ALA A 118 -4.43 9.40 6.96
CA ALA A 118 -5.30 8.53 7.74
C ALA A 118 -4.53 7.56 8.65
N VAL A 119 -3.33 7.13 8.22
CA VAL A 119 -2.39 6.36 9.05
C VAL A 119 -1.76 7.25 10.11
N ALA A 120 -1.35 8.47 9.76
CA ALA A 120 -0.80 9.45 10.72
C ALA A 120 -1.77 9.72 11.87
N GLN A 121 -3.05 9.94 11.56
CA GLN A 121 -4.09 10.16 12.57
C GLN A 121 -4.17 9.01 13.60
N ARG A 122 -4.06 7.77 13.15
CA ARG A 122 -4.08 6.57 14.01
C ARG A 122 -2.79 6.46 14.83
N ALA A 123 -1.65 6.76 14.23
CA ALA A 123 -0.36 6.75 14.89
C ALA A 123 -0.29 7.78 16.03
N ILE A 124 -0.76 9.01 15.78
CA ILE A 124 -0.84 10.08 16.80
C ILE A 124 -1.75 9.64 17.96
N ALA A 125 -2.91 9.03 17.65
CA ALA A 125 -3.80 8.49 18.69
C ALA A 125 -3.16 7.36 19.52
N PHE A 126 -2.18 6.64 18.97
CA PHE A 126 -1.35 5.65 19.67
C PHE A 126 -0.16 6.26 20.44
N GLY A 127 -0.04 7.58 20.46
CA GLY A 127 1.05 8.30 21.12
C GLY A 127 2.37 8.24 20.36
N MET A 128 2.34 7.99 19.05
CA MET A 128 3.52 8.13 18.18
C MET A 128 3.73 9.59 17.78
N LYS A 129 4.97 9.95 17.47
CA LYS A 129 5.30 11.16 16.70
C LYS A 129 5.17 10.84 15.22
N ALA A 130 4.58 11.74 14.42
CA ALA A 130 4.47 11.56 12.99
C ALA A 130 5.32 12.60 12.24
N ILE A 131 6.22 12.12 11.37
CA ILE A 131 6.93 12.92 10.39
C ILE A 131 6.64 12.36 9.01
N ALA A 132 6.68 13.20 7.99
CA ALA A 132 6.31 12.76 6.66
C ALA A 132 7.12 13.44 5.57
N TYR A 133 7.34 12.70 4.49
CA TYR A 133 7.94 13.18 3.26
C TYR A 133 6.90 13.08 2.14
N ASP A 134 6.76 14.16 1.40
CA ASP A 134 6.01 14.22 0.14
C ASP A 134 6.67 15.29 -0.74
N ILE A 135 6.55 15.13 -2.05
CA ILE A 135 7.06 16.10 -3.05
C ILE A 135 6.18 17.36 -3.11
N VAL A 136 4.95 17.28 -2.58
CA VAL A 136 4.06 18.44 -2.42
C VAL A 136 3.93 18.82 -0.96
N ASP A 137 3.56 20.09 -0.71
CA ASP A 137 3.29 20.57 0.64
C ASP A 137 2.16 19.78 1.30
N ILE A 138 2.41 19.31 2.51
CA ILE A 138 1.43 18.61 3.33
C ILE A 138 0.43 19.62 3.89
N LYS A 139 -0.85 19.45 3.54
CA LYS A 139 -1.95 20.28 4.05
C LYS A 139 -2.83 19.45 4.97
N THR A 140 -2.63 19.61 6.29
CA THR A 140 -3.37 18.89 7.32
C THR A 140 -3.39 19.66 8.64
N ASP A 141 -4.43 19.47 9.43
CA ASP A 141 -4.52 19.95 10.82
C ASP A 141 -3.94 18.94 11.83
N LEU A 142 -3.47 17.79 11.35
CA LEU A 142 -2.80 16.79 12.18
C LEU A 142 -1.40 17.30 12.57
N ASP A 143 -0.92 16.89 13.75
CA ASP A 143 0.45 17.12 14.19
C ASP A 143 1.44 16.21 13.42
N VAL A 144 1.64 16.54 12.14
CA VAL A 144 2.54 15.85 11.22
C VAL A 144 3.53 16.85 10.66
N LYS A 145 4.80 16.66 10.95
CA LYS A 145 5.87 17.54 10.43
C LYS A 145 6.34 17.05 9.07
N GLN A 146 6.25 17.90 8.05
CA GLN A 146 6.93 17.65 6.77
C GLN A 146 8.45 17.80 6.94
N VAL A 147 9.20 16.83 6.44
CA VAL A 147 10.67 16.77 6.52
C VAL A 147 11.24 16.27 5.19
N SER A 148 12.56 16.41 4.99
CA SER A 148 13.23 15.78 3.85
C SER A 148 13.20 14.25 3.98
N LEU A 149 13.40 13.54 2.86
CA LEU A 149 13.50 12.09 2.87
C LEU A 149 14.65 11.62 3.79
N ASP A 150 15.83 12.24 3.68
CA ASP A 150 16.98 11.90 4.54
C ASP A 150 16.67 12.11 6.03
N GLU A 151 16.03 13.23 6.42
CA GLU A 151 15.63 13.47 7.81
C GLU A 151 14.60 12.43 8.28
N LEU A 152 13.69 11.99 7.40
CA LEU A 152 12.73 10.93 7.71
C LEU A 152 13.44 9.61 7.99
N LEU A 153 14.34 9.19 7.10
CA LEU A 153 15.09 7.94 7.21
C LEU A 153 15.90 7.88 8.51
N GLU A 154 16.59 8.96 8.85
CA GLU A 154 17.42 9.04 10.06
C GLU A 154 16.61 9.03 11.37
N LYS A 155 15.38 9.57 11.36
CA LYS A 155 14.60 9.79 12.58
C LYS A 155 13.50 8.75 12.82
N ALA A 156 13.00 8.09 11.80
CA ALA A 156 11.88 7.17 11.92
C ALA A 156 12.29 5.84 12.60
N ASP A 157 11.48 5.38 13.55
CA ASP A 157 11.60 4.03 14.13
C ASP A 157 10.76 3.02 13.32
N VAL A 158 9.68 3.51 12.71
CA VAL A 158 8.83 2.78 11.77
C VAL A 158 8.66 3.64 10.53
N ILE A 159 8.80 3.07 9.34
CA ILE A 159 8.57 3.74 8.06
C ILE A 159 7.42 3.05 7.34
N SER A 160 6.41 3.82 6.92
CA SER A 160 5.30 3.32 6.12
C SER A 160 5.19 4.05 4.77
N LEU A 161 4.99 3.27 3.71
CA LEU A 161 4.92 3.77 2.34
C LEU A 161 3.46 3.88 1.88
N HIS A 162 3.14 5.00 1.23
CA HIS A 162 1.81 5.36 0.72
C HIS A 162 1.89 6.07 -0.63
N LEU A 163 2.83 5.65 -1.47
CA LEU A 163 3.08 6.21 -2.79
C LEU A 163 2.46 5.36 -3.92
N PRO A 164 2.10 5.97 -5.07
CA PRO A 164 1.96 5.20 -6.30
C PRO A 164 3.31 4.63 -6.74
N LEU A 165 3.30 3.58 -7.56
CA LEU A 165 4.49 3.12 -8.27
C LEU A 165 4.61 3.90 -9.59
N THR A 166 5.72 4.61 -9.74
CA THR A 166 6.12 5.41 -10.90
C THR A 166 7.61 5.20 -11.14
N GLU A 167 8.17 5.75 -12.20
CA GLU A 167 9.63 5.68 -12.41
C GLU A 167 10.40 6.40 -11.30
N ASP A 168 9.89 7.53 -10.78
CA ASP A 168 10.53 8.29 -9.70
C ASP A 168 10.39 7.64 -8.32
N THR A 169 9.39 6.76 -8.14
CA THR A 169 9.12 6.09 -6.85
C THR A 169 9.50 4.62 -6.86
N ARG A 170 9.94 4.09 -8.00
CA ARG A 170 10.46 2.73 -8.12
C ARG A 170 11.73 2.63 -7.30
N HIS A 171 11.74 1.67 -6.38
CA HIS A 171 12.86 1.41 -5.47
C HIS A 171 13.34 2.66 -4.75
N ILE A 172 12.42 3.58 -4.42
CA ILE A 172 12.72 4.77 -3.62
C ILE A 172 13.30 4.41 -2.25
N ILE A 173 13.05 3.18 -1.77
CA ILE A 173 13.79 2.56 -0.68
C ILE A 173 14.58 1.38 -1.23
N SER A 174 15.91 1.52 -1.28
CA SER A 174 16.86 0.45 -1.61
C SER A 174 18.06 0.46 -0.63
N ASP A 175 19.17 -0.17 -0.98
CA ASP A 175 20.38 -0.33 -0.14
C ASP A 175 20.85 1.00 0.47
N ASP A 176 20.90 2.07 -0.33
CA ASP A 176 21.38 3.38 0.09
C ASP A 176 20.46 4.01 1.15
N GLU A 177 19.14 3.95 0.94
CA GLU A 177 18.18 4.45 1.92
C GLU A 177 18.17 3.62 3.18
N PHE A 178 18.26 2.29 3.07
CA PHE A 178 18.38 1.43 4.24
C PHE A 178 19.61 1.81 5.07
N SER A 179 20.75 2.13 4.45
CA SER A 179 21.97 2.50 5.16
C SER A 179 21.78 3.70 6.11
N LYS A 180 20.96 4.68 5.69
CA LYS A 180 20.65 5.92 6.44
C LYS A 180 19.68 5.71 7.60
N MET A 181 18.92 4.62 7.60
CA MET A 181 17.90 4.37 8.62
C MET A 181 18.49 4.05 10.00
N LYS A 182 17.68 4.17 11.05
CA LYS A 182 18.04 3.64 12.37
C LYS A 182 18.28 2.14 12.33
N GLN A 183 19.20 1.66 13.18
CA GLN A 183 19.34 0.23 13.42
C GLN A 183 18.05 -0.33 14.03
N GLY A 184 17.51 -1.38 13.42
CA GLY A 184 16.30 -2.05 13.87
C GLY A 184 14.99 -1.35 13.48
N VAL A 185 15.03 -0.52 12.42
CA VAL A 185 13.84 0.10 11.83
C VAL A 185 12.81 -0.95 11.40
N VAL A 186 11.54 -0.58 11.39
CA VAL A 186 10.43 -1.42 10.89
C VAL A 186 9.86 -0.83 9.61
N ILE A 187 9.68 -1.66 8.59
CA ILE A 187 9.16 -1.24 7.28
C ILE A 187 7.74 -1.75 7.09
N VAL A 188 6.82 -0.90 6.63
CA VAL A 188 5.43 -1.26 6.34
C VAL A 188 5.06 -0.80 4.94
N ASN A 189 4.81 -1.74 4.03
CA ASN A 189 4.37 -1.45 2.68
C ASN A 189 2.99 -2.06 2.39
N ALA A 190 1.97 -1.22 2.39
CA ALA A 190 0.61 -1.55 1.93
C ALA A 190 0.19 -0.66 0.75
N ALA A 191 1.17 -0.14 0.01
CA ALA A 191 0.96 0.75 -1.14
C ALA A 191 1.06 -0.01 -2.46
N ARG A 192 2.28 -0.23 -2.95
CA ARG A 192 2.58 -0.96 -4.19
C ARG A 192 3.84 -1.81 -4.04
N GLY A 193 3.91 -2.92 -4.75
CA GLY A 193 5.18 -3.62 -4.94
C GLY A 193 6.19 -2.74 -5.67
N GLY A 194 7.48 -2.91 -5.37
CA GLY A 194 8.55 -2.22 -6.08
C GLY A 194 8.77 -0.74 -5.71
N VAL A 195 8.03 -0.17 -4.76
CA VAL A 195 8.49 1.09 -4.12
C VAL A 195 9.59 0.83 -3.07
N VAL A 196 9.62 -0.38 -2.54
CA VAL A 196 10.76 -0.92 -1.79
C VAL A 196 11.37 -2.01 -2.66
N ASP A 197 12.69 -1.98 -2.83
CA ASP A 197 13.42 -3.08 -3.46
C ASP A 197 13.37 -4.32 -2.55
N GLU A 198 12.72 -5.38 -3.01
CA GLU A 198 12.51 -6.59 -2.22
C GLU A 198 13.82 -7.32 -1.87
N LYS A 199 14.84 -7.25 -2.75
CA LYS A 199 16.15 -7.85 -2.51
C LYS A 199 16.93 -7.06 -1.48
N ALA A 200 16.92 -5.73 -1.60
CA ALA A 200 17.55 -4.85 -0.62
C ALA A 200 16.89 -5.01 0.76
N LEU A 201 15.55 -5.13 0.81
CA LEU A 201 14.82 -5.38 2.05
C LEU A 201 15.19 -6.72 2.69
N LEU A 202 15.24 -7.81 1.91
CA LEU A 202 15.66 -9.12 2.41
C LEU A 202 17.09 -9.08 2.96
N LYS A 203 18.02 -8.45 2.24
CA LYS A 203 19.40 -8.24 2.71
C LYS A 203 19.43 -7.46 4.03
N ALA A 204 18.72 -6.33 4.11
CA ALA A 204 18.67 -5.50 5.30
C ALA A 204 18.03 -6.21 6.51
N LEU A 205 17.07 -7.12 6.28
CA LEU A 205 16.51 -8.01 7.31
C LEU A 205 17.55 -9.03 7.81
N ASN A 206 18.27 -9.67 6.90
CA ASN A 206 19.31 -10.66 7.23
C ASN A 206 20.48 -10.04 8.01
N GLU A 207 20.86 -8.80 7.66
CA GLU A 207 21.90 -8.01 8.35
C GLU A 207 21.39 -7.39 9.68
N GLY A 208 20.08 -7.50 9.96
CA GLY A 208 19.44 -6.97 11.16
C GLY A 208 19.25 -5.45 11.16
N LYS A 209 19.60 -4.76 10.06
CA LYS A 209 19.33 -3.32 9.87
C LYS A 209 17.84 -3.04 9.95
N VAL A 210 17.04 -3.85 9.26
CA VAL A 210 15.58 -3.88 9.42
C VAL A 210 15.24 -4.97 10.43
N LYS A 211 14.56 -4.60 11.52
CA LYS A 211 14.18 -5.57 12.56
C LYS A 211 12.98 -6.42 12.13
N ALA A 212 12.03 -5.81 11.43
CA ALA A 212 10.82 -6.45 10.95
C ALA A 212 10.25 -5.71 9.75
N ALA A 213 9.52 -6.42 8.89
CA ALA A 213 8.78 -5.82 7.81
C ALA A 213 7.35 -6.36 7.75
N ALA A 214 6.42 -5.53 7.29
CA ALA A 214 5.07 -5.97 6.94
C ALA A 214 4.73 -5.53 5.52
N ILE A 215 4.35 -6.49 4.68
CA ILE A 215 4.10 -6.29 3.25
C ILE A 215 2.72 -6.84 2.88
N ASP A 216 1.92 -6.03 2.19
CA ASP A 216 0.65 -6.45 1.58
C ASP A 216 0.76 -6.59 0.06
N VAL A 217 1.84 -6.09 -0.52
CA VAL A 217 2.02 -5.87 -1.96
C VAL A 217 3.41 -6.34 -2.39
N TYR A 218 3.52 -6.81 -3.63
CA TYR A 218 4.72 -7.48 -4.14
C TYR A 218 5.09 -6.95 -5.54
N GLU A 219 6.37 -6.94 -5.89
CA GLU A 219 6.85 -6.55 -7.22
C GLU A 219 6.18 -7.37 -8.33
N LYS A 220 5.97 -8.65 -8.05
CA LYS A 220 5.19 -9.58 -8.87
C LYS A 220 4.03 -10.12 -8.08
N GLU A 221 2.81 -9.99 -8.62
CA GLU A 221 1.59 -10.49 -7.98
C GLU A 221 0.83 -11.46 -8.90
N PRO A 222 0.65 -12.74 -8.51
CA PRO A 222 1.22 -13.40 -7.32
C PRO A 222 2.75 -13.55 -7.36
N PRO A 223 3.43 -13.59 -6.20
CA PRO A 223 4.88 -13.76 -6.12
C PRO A 223 5.29 -15.15 -6.62
N ASP A 224 6.46 -15.22 -7.25
CA ASP A 224 7.15 -16.45 -7.64
C ASP A 224 8.43 -16.70 -6.82
N ASN A 225 8.97 -15.67 -6.17
CA ASN A 225 9.96 -15.78 -5.12
C ASN A 225 9.31 -15.54 -3.74
N PHE A 226 9.52 -16.47 -2.81
CA PHE A 226 8.97 -16.42 -1.46
C PHE A 226 10.02 -16.17 -0.37
N GLU A 227 11.30 -15.99 -0.70
CA GLU A 227 12.39 -15.82 0.29
C GLU A 227 12.11 -14.67 1.28
N LEU A 228 11.64 -13.52 0.78
CA LEU A 228 11.23 -12.40 1.64
C LEU A 228 10.03 -12.75 2.52
N ILE A 229 9.04 -13.46 1.96
CA ILE A 229 7.79 -13.84 2.64
C ILE A 229 8.06 -14.85 3.76
N GLU A 230 9.00 -15.76 3.53
CA GLU A 230 9.37 -16.83 4.47
C GLU A 230 10.27 -16.34 5.61
N HIS A 231 10.86 -15.14 5.49
CA HIS A 231 11.71 -14.58 6.53
C HIS A 231 10.92 -14.39 7.84
N GLN A 232 11.42 -14.93 8.95
CA GLN A 232 10.71 -15.02 10.25
C GLN A 232 10.23 -13.66 10.83
N ASN A 233 10.85 -12.56 10.43
CA ASN A 233 10.50 -11.20 10.86
C ASN A 233 9.60 -10.45 9.86
N VAL A 234 9.09 -11.15 8.85
CA VAL A 234 8.18 -10.59 7.84
C VAL A 234 6.75 -11.04 8.12
N ILE A 235 5.83 -10.09 8.04
CA ILE A 235 4.39 -10.36 7.95
C ILE A 235 3.96 -10.07 6.52
N ALA A 236 3.44 -11.09 5.85
CA ALA A 236 2.98 -11.01 4.48
C ALA A 236 1.46 -11.18 4.42
N THR A 237 0.80 -10.38 3.60
CA THR A 237 -0.63 -10.50 3.29
C THR A 237 -0.87 -10.41 1.78
N PRO A 238 -1.90 -11.07 1.22
CA PRO A 238 -2.05 -11.22 -0.23
C PRO A 238 -2.86 -10.07 -0.86
N HIS A 239 -2.38 -8.84 -0.74
CA HIS A 239 -2.97 -7.62 -1.30
C HIS A 239 -4.44 -7.41 -0.88
N ILE A 240 -4.65 -7.40 0.43
CA ILE A 240 -5.98 -7.31 1.06
C ILE A 240 -6.26 -5.96 1.71
N GLY A 241 -5.39 -4.95 1.58
CA GLY A 241 -5.60 -3.64 2.22
C GLY A 241 -6.92 -2.96 1.89
N ALA A 242 -7.45 -3.18 0.68
CA ALA A 242 -8.77 -2.67 0.29
C ALA A 242 -9.92 -3.69 0.51
N ALA A 243 -9.63 -4.92 0.90
CA ALA A 243 -10.58 -6.04 0.97
C ALA A 243 -11.44 -6.02 2.26
N CYS A 244 -12.18 -4.93 2.45
CA CYS A 244 -13.09 -4.71 3.57
C CYS A 244 -14.49 -4.38 3.02
N ALA A 245 -15.54 -4.99 3.58
CA ALA A 245 -16.90 -4.93 3.05
C ALA A 245 -17.41 -3.48 2.92
N GLU A 246 -17.12 -2.65 3.92
CA GLU A 246 -17.48 -1.24 3.98
C GLU A 246 -16.78 -0.42 2.89
N GLY A 247 -15.49 -0.69 2.66
CA GLY A 247 -14.70 -0.06 1.60
C GLY A 247 -15.21 -0.44 0.21
N GLN A 248 -15.48 -1.72 -0.01
CA GLN A 248 -16.04 -2.22 -1.27
C GLN A 248 -17.44 -1.66 -1.54
N ARG A 249 -18.27 -1.55 -0.51
CA ARG A 249 -19.60 -0.93 -0.63
C ARG A 249 -19.50 0.54 -1.02
N ARG A 250 -18.61 1.32 -0.37
CA ARG A 250 -18.39 2.73 -0.73
C ARG A 250 -17.91 2.87 -2.18
N ALA A 251 -16.98 2.01 -2.60
CA ALA A 251 -16.49 2.02 -3.98
C ALA A 251 -17.61 1.72 -4.98
N GLY A 252 -18.44 0.71 -4.72
CA GLY A 252 -19.59 0.40 -5.56
C GLY A 252 -20.59 1.57 -5.66
N LEU A 253 -20.89 2.25 -4.55
CA LEU A 253 -21.77 3.41 -4.55
C LEU A 253 -21.19 4.60 -5.33
N GLU A 254 -19.87 4.82 -5.24
CA GLU A 254 -19.18 5.88 -5.99
C GLU A 254 -19.17 5.56 -7.50
N VAL A 255 -18.97 4.30 -7.89
CA VAL A 255 -19.13 3.86 -9.28
C VAL A 255 -20.54 4.14 -9.79
N VAL A 256 -21.57 3.77 -9.03
CA VAL A 256 -22.97 4.04 -9.40
C VAL A 256 -23.19 5.53 -9.60
N LYS A 257 -22.66 6.38 -8.71
CA LYS A 257 -22.75 7.83 -8.85
C LYS A 257 -22.10 8.31 -10.15
N ILE A 258 -20.88 7.89 -10.45
CA ILE A 258 -20.16 8.28 -11.68
C ILE A 258 -20.97 7.87 -12.93
N LEU A 259 -21.54 6.66 -12.94
CA LEU A 259 -22.38 6.21 -14.04
C LEU A 259 -23.64 7.07 -14.21
N LYS A 260 -24.31 7.44 -13.10
CA LYS A 260 -25.47 8.32 -13.15
C LYS A 260 -25.09 9.69 -13.69
N ASP A 261 -24.07 10.32 -13.12
CA ASP A 261 -23.62 11.67 -13.53
C ASP A 261 -23.22 11.73 -15.02
N ARG A 262 -22.80 10.59 -15.62
CA ARG A 262 -22.44 10.51 -17.04
C ARG A 262 -23.62 10.22 -17.97
N TYR A 263 -24.58 9.40 -17.56
CA TYR A 263 -25.58 8.82 -18.48
C TYR A 263 -27.05 9.12 -18.13
N LEU A 264 -27.34 9.76 -17.00
CA LEU A 264 -28.68 10.13 -16.54
C LEU A 264 -28.75 11.61 -16.16
#